data_AF-A0A6B2G602-F1
#
_entry.id   AF-A0A6B2G602-F1
#
_cell.length_a   1.000
_cell.length_b   1.000
_cell.length_c   1.000
_cell.angle_alpha   90.00
_cell.angle_beta   90.00
_cell.angle_gamma   90.00
#
_symmetry.space_group_name_H-M   'P 1'
#
loop_
_entity.id
_entity.type
_entity.pdbx_description
1 polymer ?
#
loop_
_entity_poly.entity_id
_entity_poly.type
_entity_poly.pdbx_seq_one_letter_code
_entity_poly.pdbx_strand_id
1 'polypeptide(L)'
;FVGDAFTRKPPKFERFIRPMALRFSKAHVTHPELKSTFYLPIIGVKKNPKSPMYTSLGVITKGTIIEVNVSELGLVTQNGKIIWGKFAQVTNNPENDGCINSILLV
;
A
#
# COMPACT_ATOMS: atom_id res chain seq x y z
N PHE A 1 -1.59 -4.77 -4.91
CA PHE A 1 -2.65 -3.76 -4.80
C PHE A 1 -3.26 -3.50 -6.17
N VAL A 2 -4.56 -3.28 -6.18
CA VAL A 2 -5.34 -2.94 -7.35
C VAL A 2 -6.30 -1.85 -6.90
N GLY A 3 -6.38 -0.74 -7.62
CA GLY A 3 -7.27 0.37 -7.24
C GLY A 3 -8.75 0.00 -7.35
N ASP A 4 -9.60 0.74 -6.66
CA ASP A 4 -11.03 0.44 -6.50
C ASP A 4 -11.80 0.38 -7.83
N ALA A 5 -11.36 1.14 -8.84
CA ALA A 5 -11.98 1.19 -10.16
C ALA A 5 -11.48 0.09 -11.12
N PHE A 6 -10.86 -0.98 -10.63
CA PHE A 6 -10.29 -2.00 -11.52
C PHE A 6 -11.32 -2.99 -12.05
N THR A 7 -11.46 -2.98 -13.38
CA THR A 7 -12.17 -4.01 -14.13
C THR A 7 -11.17 -4.85 -14.94
N ARG A 8 -11.37 -6.17 -14.98
CA ARG A 8 -10.53 -7.05 -15.81
C ARG A 8 -10.76 -6.75 -17.29
N LYS A 9 -9.68 -6.84 -18.07
CA LYS A 9 -9.78 -6.78 -19.53
C LYS A 9 -10.41 -8.09 -20.05
N PRO A 10 -11.03 -8.08 -21.24
CA PRO A 10 -11.50 -9.31 -21.87
C PRO A 10 -10.35 -10.35 -21.95
N PRO A 11 -10.63 -11.66 -21.73
CA PRO A 11 -9.58 -12.68 -21.62
C PRO A 11 -8.59 -12.71 -22.79
N LYS A 12 -9.07 -12.43 -24.00
CA LYS A 12 -8.25 -12.37 -25.23
C LYS A 12 -7.15 -11.30 -25.18
N PHE A 13 -7.34 -10.23 -24.42
CA PHE A 13 -6.41 -9.08 -24.33
C PHE A 13 -5.70 -8.98 -22.98
N GLU A 14 -5.97 -9.90 -22.04
CA GLU A 14 -5.38 -9.87 -20.70
C GLU A 14 -4.01 -10.55 -20.71
N ARG A 15 -2.94 -9.75 -20.77
CA ARG A 15 -1.55 -10.25 -20.69
C ARG A 15 -1.04 -10.40 -19.26
N PHE A 16 -1.47 -9.53 -18.35
CA PHE A 16 -1.05 -9.54 -16.95
C PHE A 16 -2.25 -9.87 -16.07
N ILE A 17 -2.23 -11.07 -15.49
CA ILE A 17 -3.27 -11.56 -14.59
C ILE A 17 -2.89 -11.19 -13.17
N ARG A 18 -3.82 -10.56 -12.44
CA ARG A 18 -3.69 -10.24 -11.02
C ARG A 18 -4.80 -10.97 -10.26
N PRO A 19 -4.56 -12.19 -9.73
CA PRO A 19 -5.59 -13.01 -9.09
C PRO A 19 -6.26 -12.29 -7.92
N MET A 20 -7.57 -12.48 -7.72
CA MET A 20 -8.31 -11.78 -6.66
C MET A 20 -7.80 -12.10 -5.26
N ALA A 21 -7.40 -13.35 -5.00
CA ALA A 21 -6.87 -13.78 -3.69
C ALA A 21 -5.58 -13.03 -3.28
N LEU A 22 -4.83 -12.47 -4.23
CA LEU A 22 -3.57 -11.75 -3.97
C LEU A 22 -3.76 -10.22 -4.00
N ARG A 23 -5.01 -9.74 -4.03
CA ARG A 23 -5.34 -8.31 -4.04
C ARG A 23 -5.59 -7.82 -2.63
N PHE A 24 -4.54 -7.30 -2.01
CA PHE A 24 -4.66 -6.57 -0.76
C PHE A 24 -5.14 -5.13 -0.99
N SER A 25 -6.07 -4.69 -0.15
CA SER A 25 -6.60 -3.32 -0.09
C SER A 25 -6.18 -2.57 1.17
N LYS A 26 -5.71 -3.27 2.20
CA LYS A 26 -5.29 -2.72 3.49
C LYS A 26 -3.92 -3.24 3.90
N ALA A 27 -3.23 -2.51 4.77
CA ALA A 27 -1.93 -2.86 5.33
C ALA A 27 -1.92 -2.63 6.84
N HIS A 28 -1.13 -3.42 7.55
CA HIS A 28 -0.74 -3.14 8.92
C HIS A 28 0.39 -2.12 8.89
N VAL A 29 0.10 -0.91 9.37
CA VAL A 29 1.02 0.23 9.37
C VAL A 29 1.44 0.51 10.81
N THR A 30 2.74 0.42 11.07
CA THR A 30 3.32 0.72 12.38
C THR A 30 3.81 2.16 12.40
N HIS A 31 3.38 2.94 13.40
CA HIS A 31 3.93 4.27 13.65
C HIS A 31 5.18 4.16 14.55
N PRO A 32 6.37 4.61 14.12
CA PRO A 32 7.60 4.40 14.89
C PRO A 32 7.60 5.14 16.24
N GLU A 33 7.07 6.36 16.31
CA GLU A 33 7.03 7.15 17.56
C GLU A 33 5.99 6.65 18.57
N LEU A 34 4.76 6.39 18.12
CA LEU A 34 3.66 5.91 18.96
C LEU A 34 3.78 4.41 19.30
N LYS A 35 4.64 3.66 18.59
CA LYS A 35 4.85 2.21 18.74
C LYS A 35 3.56 1.39 18.65
N SER A 36 2.59 1.87 17.87
CA SER A 36 1.30 1.26 17.66
C SER A 36 1.08 0.90 16.19
N THR A 37 0.30 -0.15 15.97
CA THR A 37 -0.01 -0.71 14.65
C THR A 37 -1.47 -0.46 14.31
N PHE A 38 -1.73 0.05 13.11
CA PHE A 38 -3.06 0.36 12.61
C PHE A 38 -3.35 -0.41 11.32
N TYR A 39 -4.60 -0.80 11.09
CA TYR A 39 -5.00 -1.53 9.89
C TYR A 39 -5.61 -0.58 8.86
N LEU A 40 -4.74 0.12 8.14
CA LEU A 40 -5.10 1.27 7.30
C LEU A 40 -5.31 0.86 5.83
N PRO A 41 -6.22 1.52 5.10
CA PRO A 41 -6.40 1.27 3.68
C PRO A 41 -5.25 1.84 2.84
N ILE A 42 -4.86 1.07 1.82
CA ILE A 42 -3.84 1.44 0.85
C ILE A 42 -4.51 2.31 -0.23
N ILE A 43 -3.96 3.48 -0.49
CA ILE A 43 -4.39 4.38 -1.57
C ILE A 43 -3.69 4.01 -2.87
N GLY A 44 -2.39 3.70 -2.81
CA GLY A 44 -1.61 3.40 -3.99
C GLY A 44 -0.22 2.87 -3.71
N VAL A 45 0.43 2.37 -4.76
CA VAL A 45 1.84 1.96 -4.76
C VAL A 45 2.64 3.06 -5.43
N LYS A 46 3.61 3.66 -4.73
CA LYS A 46 4.42 4.78 -5.26
C LYS A 46 5.74 4.32 -5.86
N LYS A 47 6.43 3.38 -5.21
CA LYS A 47 7.73 2.92 -5.68
C LYS A 47 7.98 1.47 -5.28
N ASN A 48 8.24 0.62 -6.25
CA ASN A 48 8.79 -0.71 -6.02
C ASN A 48 10.32 -0.70 -6.30
N PRO A 49 11.17 -1.21 -5.39
CA PRO A 49 12.62 -1.21 -5.58
C PRO A 49 13.09 -2.11 -6.73
N LYS A 50 12.30 -3.11 -7.13
CA LYS A 50 12.74 -4.11 -8.12
C LYS A 50 12.58 -3.62 -9.56
N SER A 51 11.53 -2.87 -9.87
CA SER A 51 11.29 -2.31 -11.21
C SER A 51 10.17 -1.27 -11.20
N PRO A 52 10.25 -0.21 -12.04
CA PRO A 52 9.14 0.71 -12.26
C PRO A 52 7.90 0.00 -12.84
N MET A 53 8.09 -1.08 -13.62
CA MET A 53 6.97 -1.88 -14.13
C MET A 53 6.13 -2.49 -12.99
N TYR A 54 6.78 -2.89 -11.89
CA TYR A 54 6.10 -3.43 -10.72
C TYR A 54 5.32 -2.36 -9.96
N THR A 55 5.83 -1.12 -9.96
CA THR A 55 5.08 0.04 -9.48
C THR A 55 3.80 0.22 -10.30
N SER A 56 3.89 0.24 -11.64
CA SER A 56 2.72 0.41 -12.51
C SER A 56 1.69 -0.73 -12.39
N LEU A 57 2.15 -1.97 -12.16
CA LEU A 57 1.26 -3.12 -11.95
C LEU A 57 0.67 -3.19 -10.53
N GLY A 58 1.19 -2.39 -9.59
CA GLY A 58 0.77 -2.38 -8.19
C GLY A 58 1.26 -3.59 -7.39
N VAL A 59 2.41 -4.16 -7.77
CA VAL A 59 3.03 -5.29 -7.05
C VAL A 59 3.64 -4.79 -5.76
N ILE A 60 3.30 -5.46 -4.65
CA ILE A 60 3.80 -5.14 -3.32
C ILE A 60 4.79 -6.22 -2.91
N THR A 61 6.04 -5.83 -2.72
CA THR A 61 7.13 -6.67 -2.24
C THR A 61 7.78 -6.01 -1.03
N LYS A 62 8.70 -6.71 -0.38
CA LYS A 62 9.54 -6.09 0.64
C LYS A 62 10.23 -4.83 0.09
N GLY A 63 10.19 -3.75 0.86
CA GLY A 63 10.76 -2.45 0.50
C GLY A 63 9.91 -1.60 -0.43
N THR A 64 8.73 -2.05 -0.87
CA THR A 64 7.81 -1.21 -1.64
C THR A 64 7.32 -0.03 -0.80
N ILE A 65 7.32 1.17 -1.38
CA ILE A 65 6.71 2.37 -0.81
C ILE A 65 5.26 2.44 -1.27
N ILE A 66 4.36 2.44 -0.29
CA ILE A 66 2.92 2.55 -0.45
C ILE A 66 2.43 3.86 0.14
N GLU A 67 1.35 4.39 -0.43
CA GLU A 67 0.58 5.50 0.14
C GLU A 67 -0.59 4.91 0.90
N VAL A 68 -0.72 5.27 2.18
CA VAL A 68 -1.74 4.75 3.09
C VAL A 68 -2.59 5.89 3.61
N ASN A 69 -3.89 5.61 3.81
CA ASN A 69 -4.80 6.59 4.37
C ASN A 69 -4.57 6.69 5.89
N VAL A 70 -4.24 7.88 6.37
CA VAL A 70 -3.93 8.15 7.79
C VAL A 70 -4.99 9.03 8.46
N SER A 71 -6.17 9.18 7.86
CA SER A 71 -7.27 9.98 8.45
C SER A 71 -7.67 9.49 9.84
N GLU A 72 -7.56 8.19 10.12
CA GLU A 72 -7.84 7.61 11.45
C GLU A 72 -6.83 8.04 12.53
N LEU A 73 -5.63 8.47 12.14
CA LEU A 73 -4.57 8.94 13.07
C LEU A 73 -4.75 10.41 13.47
N GLY A 74 -5.61 11.17 12.78
CA GLY A 74 -5.87 12.58 13.10
C GLY A 74 -4.64 13.49 12.95
N LEU A 75 -3.68 13.14 12.08
CA LEU A 75 -2.48 13.94 11.87
C LEU A 75 -2.82 15.29 11.23
N VAL A 76 -2.28 16.36 11.79
CA VAL A 76 -2.46 17.74 11.30
C VAL A 76 -1.12 18.39 11.02
N THR A 77 -1.08 19.18 9.95
CA THR A 77 0.05 20.08 9.68
C THR A 77 0.05 21.25 10.65
N GLN A 78 1.18 21.95 10.80
CA GLN A 78 1.27 23.18 11.61
C GLN A 78 0.27 24.26 11.18
N ASN A 79 -0.17 24.25 9.92
CA ASN A 79 -1.17 25.15 9.36
C ASN A 79 -2.62 24.66 9.57
N GLY A 80 -2.84 23.63 10.40
CA GLY A 80 -4.17 23.10 10.73
C GLY A 80 -4.82 22.25 9.64
N LYS A 81 -4.14 21.96 8.52
CA LYS A 81 -4.67 21.06 7.48
C LYS A 81 -4.54 19.61 7.91
N ILE A 82 -5.62 18.84 7.77
CA ILE A 82 -5.69 17.40 8.06
C ILE A 82 -4.89 16.63 6.99
N ILE A 83 -4.00 15.77 7.45
CA ILE A 83 -3.25 14.85 6.60
C ILE A 83 -4.06 13.56 6.49
N TRP A 84 -4.46 13.21 5.27
CA TRP A 84 -5.23 12.00 4.99
C TRP A 84 -4.39 10.92 4.30
N GLY A 85 -3.20 11.25 3.78
CA GLY A 85 -2.31 10.32 3.10
C GLY A 85 -0.86 10.48 3.57
N LYS A 86 -0.19 9.37 3.87
CA LYS A 86 1.24 9.36 4.19
C LYS A 86 1.92 8.15 3.55
N PHE A 87 3.24 8.23 3.37
CA PHE A 87 4.02 7.12 2.83
C PHE A 87 4.38 6.12 3.91
N ALA A 88 4.34 4.84 3.56
CA ALA A 88 4.81 3.74 4.39
C ALA A 88 5.67 2.79 3.54
N GLN A 89 6.66 2.17 4.18
CA GLN A 89 7.53 1.19 3.55
C GLN A 89 7.18 -0.20 4.06
N VAL A 90 6.97 -1.14 3.14
CA VAL A 90 6.69 -2.55 3.46
C VAL A 90 7.94 -3.22 3.99
N THR A 91 7.84 -3.89 5.13
CA THR A 91 8.98 -4.49 5.84
C THR A 91 9.05 -6.00 5.69
N ASN A 92 7.92 -6.67 5.47
CA ASN A 92 7.84 -8.12 5.33
C ASN A 92 7.75 -8.57 3.87
N ASN A 93 7.66 -9.89 3.65
CA ASN A 93 7.40 -10.50 2.36
C ASN A 93 5.94 -10.97 2.31
N PRO A 94 5.01 -10.18 1.72
CA PRO A 94 3.59 -10.51 1.73
C PRO A 94 3.24 -11.84 1.05
N GLU A 95 4.10 -12.29 0.14
CA GLU A 95 3.99 -13.57 -0.56
C GLU A 95 4.09 -14.80 0.36
N ASN A 96 4.78 -14.67 1.51
CA ASN A 96 4.97 -15.76 2.47
C ASN A 96 3.99 -15.68 3.64
N ASP A 97 3.68 -14.45 4.09
CA ASP A 97 2.95 -14.23 5.34
C ASP A 97 1.43 -14.06 5.13
N GLY A 98 0.99 -13.70 3.93
CA GLY A 98 -0.41 -13.35 3.67
C GLY A 98 -0.87 -12.03 4.30
N CYS A 99 0.05 -11.27 4.89
CA CYS A 99 -0.20 -9.94 5.47
C CYS A 99 0.77 -8.92 4.86
N ILE A 100 0.35 -7.65 4.80
CA ILE A 100 1.23 -6.54 4.43
C ILE A 100 1.57 -5.77 5.70
N ASN A 101 2.81 -5.93 6.18
CA ASN A 101 3.34 -5.18 7.30
C ASN A 101 4.23 -4.06 6.78
N SER A 102 4.02 -2.87 7.32
CA SER A 102 4.69 -1.67 6.87
C SER A 102 4.99 -0.73 8.04
N ILE A 103 6.02 0.10 7.85
CA ILE A 103 6.40 1.16 8.78
C ILE A 103 6.12 2.49 8.10
N LEU A 104 5.48 3.40 8.84
CA LEU A 104 5.19 4.73 8.38
C LEU A 104 6.49 5.55 8.24
N LEU A 105 6.68 6.20 7.09
CA LEU A 105 7.80 7.10 6.84
C LEU A 105 7.44 8.46 7.42
N VAL A 106 7.99 8.78 8.59
CA VAL A 106 7.67 10.00 9.35
C VAL A 106 8.33 11.22 8.75
#